data_AF-A0A9C6T2C8-F1
#
_entry.id   AF-A0A9C6T2C8-F1
#
_cell.length_a   1.000
_cell.length_b   1.000
_cell.length_c   1.000
_cell.angle_alpha   90.00
_cell.angle_beta   90.00
_cell.angle_gamma   90.00
#
_symmetry.space_group_name_H-M   'P 1'
#
loop_
_entity.id
_entity.type
_entity.pdbx_description
1 polymer ?
#
loop_
_entity_poly.entity_id
_entity_poly.type
_entity_poly.pdbx_seq_one_letter_code
_entity_poly.pdbx_strand_id
1 'polypeptide(L)'
;MKRLVLADLDPATAKLAIGFLGPFLSAFGFLFILGIVMSWYPKLPVGKFPYVIAYAPTEPLLIATRKLIPPLAGVDVTPVVWFGLLSFLNEILVGPQGTFKYYEKLFAVKVKYFFPFNLLWAGID
;
A
#
# COMPACT_ATOMS: atom_id res chain seq x y z
N MET A 1 -17.40 -27.47 18.04
CA MET A 1 -17.56 -26.04 18.33
C MET A 1 -16.18 -25.46 18.67
N LYS A 2 -15.56 -24.71 17.75
CA LYS A 2 -14.26 -24.03 17.96
C LYS A 2 -14.51 -22.74 18.75
N ARG A 3 -14.31 -22.78 20.07
CA ARG A 3 -14.23 -21.60 20.95
C ARG A 3 -12.89 -21.55 21.72
N LEU A 4 -11.80 -22.00 21.09
CA LEU A 4 -10.50 -22.20 21.74
C LEU A 4 -9.38 -21.27 21.25
N VAL A 5 -9.67 -20.19 20.50
CA VAL A 5 -8.60 -19.35 19.91
C VAL A 5 -8.70 -17.87 20.28
N LEU A 6 -9.79 -17.42 20.89
CA LEU A 6 -10.04 -16.00 21.16
C LEU A 6 -9.85 -15.56 22.63
N ALA A 7 -9.47 -16.49 23.52
CA ALA A 7 -9.45 -16.21 24.97
C ALA A 7 -8.06 -15.94 25.57
N ASP A 8 -6.97 -16.32 24.90
CA ASP A 8 -5.59 -16.16 25.43
C ASP A 8 -4.66 -15.46 24.43
N LEU A 9 -5.04 -14.29 23.91
CA LEU A 9 -4.01 -13.37 23.38
C LEU A 9 -3.26 -12.79 24.59
N ASP A 10 -2.34 -13.58 25.14
CA ASP A 10 -1.45 -13.14 26.21
C ASP A 10 -0.81 -11.80 25.80
N PRO A 11 -0.79 -10.78 26.68
CA PRO A 11 -0.22 -9.47 26.36
C PRO A 11 1.22 -9.55 25.82
N ALA A 12 1.99 -10.57 26.15
CA ALA A 12 3.32 -10.78 25.57
C ALA A 12 3.24 -11.26 24.12
N THR A 13 2.33 -12.19 23.77
CA THR A 13 2.09 -12.59 22.37
C THR A 13 1.60 -11.43 21.52
N ALA A 14 0.72 -10.58 22.06
CA ALA A 14 0.26 -9.37 21.38
C ALA A 14 1.41 -8.39 21.13
N LYS A 15 2.27 -8.15 22.13
CA LYS A 15 3.47 -7.30 21.97
C LYS A 15 4.46 -7.84 20.95
N LEU A 16 4.69 -9.15 20.94
CA LEU A 16 5.53 -9.79 19.94
C LEU A 16 4.93 -9.65 18.54
N ALA A 17 3.64 -9.93 18.38
CA ALA A 17 2.95 -9.78 17.10
C ALA A 17 3.03 -8.34 16.58
N ILE A 18 2.80 -7.34 17.44
CA ILE A 18 2.94 -5.92 17.09
C ILE A 18 4.38 -5.57 16.70
N GLY A 19 5.37 -6.11 17.43
CA GLY A 19 6.79 -5.93 17.14
C GLY A 19 7.22 -6.41 15.75
N PHE A 20 6.55 -7.43 15.21
CA PHE A 20 6.78 -7.91 13.84
C PHE A 20 5.86 -7.24 12.81
N LEU A 21 4.57 -7.10 13.12
CA LEU A 21 3.56 -6.57 12.20
C LEU A 21 3.81 -5.11 11.84
N GLY A 22 4.21 -4.27 12.79
CA GLY A 22 4.47 -2.85 12.55
C GLY A 22 5.51 -2.63 11.46
N PRO A 23 6.76 -3.10 11.66
CA PRO A 23 7.81 -2.99 10.65
C PRO A 23 7.45 -3.66 9.32
N PHE A 24 6.79 -4.83 9.36
CA PHE A 24 6.38 -5.54 8.15
C PHE A 24 5.39 -4.71 7.31
N LEU A 25 4.31 -4.22 7.93
CA LEU A 25 3.29 -3.42 7.26
C LEU A 25 3.89 -2.11 6.72
N SER A 26 4.79 -1.47 7.46
CA SER A 26 5.49 -0.27 7.03
C SER A 26 6.42 -0.53 5.84
N ALA A 27 7.22 -1.60 5.89
CA ALA A 27 8.12 -1.98 4.79
C ALA A 27 7.32 -2.33 3.53
N PHE A 28 6.24 -3.09 3.67
CA PHE A 28 5.40 -3.48 2.55
C PHE A 28 4.64 -2.28 1.96
N GLY A 29 4.16 -1.38 2.82
CA GLY A 29 3.61 -0.08 2.40
C GLY A 29 4.62 0.74 1.59
N PHE A 30 5.88 0.78 2.02
CA PHE A 30 6.96 1.46 1.29
C PHE A 30 7.19 0.85 -0.10
N LEU A 31 7.13 -0.49 -0.25
CA LEU A 31 7.22 -1.13 -1.56
C LEU A 31 6.08 -0.69 -2.49
N PHE A 32 4.86 -0.54 -1.97
CA PHE A 32 3.75 -0.02 -2.78
C PHE A 32 3.95 1.44 -3.19
N ILE A 33 4.52 2.28 -2.33
CA ILE A 33 4.89 3.66 -2.73
C ILE A 33 5.86 3.63 -3.91
N LEU A 34 6.90 2.78 -3.85
CA LEU A 34 7.82 2.60 -4.98
C LEU A 34 7.07 2.09 -6.23
N GLY A 35 6.14 1.16 -6.06
CA GLY A 35 5.26 0.69 -7.13
C GLY A 35 4.44 1.80 -7.79
N ILE A 36 3.90 2.73 -7.00
CA ILE A 36 3.18 3.92 -7.52
C ILE A 36 4.11 4.77 -8.38
N VAL A 37 5.29 5.12 -7.87
CA VAL A 37 6.26 5.94 -8.62
C VAL A 37 6.71 5.24 -9.90
N MET A 38 7.01 3.93 -9.83
CA MET A 38 7.41 3.16 -11.01
C MET A 38 6.28 3.05 -12.04
N SER A 39 5.01 2.99 -11.61
CA SER A 39 3.86 2.92 -12.51
C SER A 39 3.68 4.15 -13.40
N TRP A 40 4.27 5.29 -13.02
CA TRP A 40 4.27 6.51 -13.83
C TRP A 40 5.24 6.45 -15.01
N TYR A 41 6.22 5.54 -14.96
CA TYR A 41 7.24 5.37 -15.99
C TYR A 41 7.12 3.97 -16.65
N PRO A 42 6.22 3.80 -17.63
CA PRO A 42 5.92 2.49 -18.21
C PRO A 42 7.10 1.83 -18.96
N LYS A 43 8.17 2.59 -19.25
CA LYS A 43 9.38 2.11 -19.93
C LYS A 43 10.44 1.56 -18.97
N LEU A 44 10.20 1.54 -17.66
CA LEU A 44 11.17 1.03 -16.68
C LEU A 44 11.35 -0.49 -16.79
N PRO A 45 12.59 -1.00 -16.74
CA PRO A 45 12.86 -2.43 -16.73
C PRO A 45 12.59 -3.02 -15.33
N VAL A 46 11.32 -3.19 -14.98
CA VAL A 46 10.87 -3.67 -13.65
C VAL A 46 11.42 -5.05 -13.24
N GLY A 47 11.82 -5.87 -14.22
CA GLY A 47 12.47 -7.16 -13.99
C GLY A 47 13.98 -7.10 -13.74
N LYS A 48 14.60 -5.91 -13.73
CA LYS A 48 16.04 -5.73 -13.49
C LYS A 48 16.31 -5.03 -12.17
N PHE A 49 17.48 -5.29 -11.61
CA PHE A 49 17.97 -4.57 -10.44
C PHE A 49 18.14 -3.07 -10.78
N PRO A 50 17.77 -2.14 -9.88
CA PRO A 50 17.24 -2.35 -8.51
C PRO A 50 15.71 -2.51 -8.43
N TYR A 51 14.98 -2.22 -9.50
CA TYR A 51 13.51 -2.14 -9.54
C TYR A 51 12.81 -3.44 -9.15
N VAL A 52 13.42 -4.59 -9.48
CA VAL A 52 12.91 -5.91 -9.14
C VAL A 52 12.69 -6.12 -7.64
N ILE A 53 13.44 -5.43 -6.78
CA ILE A 53 13.31 -5.55 -5.32
C ILE A 53 11.97 -5.01 -4.84
N ALA A 54 11.47 -3.95 -5.46
CA ALA A 54 10.17 -3.39 -5.12
C ALA A 54 9.02 -4.10 -5.85
N TYR A 55 9.26 -4.47 -7.11
CA TYR A 55 8.25 -5.04 -7.97
C TYR A 55 7.94 -6.52 -7.63
N ALA A 56 8.96 -7.37 -7.50
CA ALA A 56 8.76 -8.82 -7.35
C ALA A 56 7.97 -9.22 -6.09
N PRO A 57 8.17 -8.61 -4.89
CA PRO A 57 7.40 -8.99 -3.71
C PRO A 57 5.93 -8.56 -3.76
N THR A 58 5.61 -7.49 -4.50
CA THR A 58 4.26 -6.93 -4.57
C THR A 58 3.45 -7.47 -5.76
N GLU A 59 4.13 -7.95 -6.80
CA GLU A 59 3.51 -8.38 -8.06
C GLU A 59 2.40 -9.44 -7.90
N PRO A 60 2.54 -10.52 -7.10
CA PRO A 60 1.50 -11.55 -7.00
C PRO A 60 0.16 -11.00 -6.52
N LEU A 61 0.20 -10.02 -5.61
CA LEU A 61 -0.98 -9.29 -5.12
C LEU A 61 -1.53 -8.35 -6.20
N LEU A 62 -0.64 -7.62 -6.86
CA LEU A 62 -1.02 -6.64 -7.88
C LEU A 62 -1.67 -7.31 -9.09
N ILE A 63 -1.13 -8.42 -9.61
CA ILE A 63 -1.72 -9.18 -10.73
C ILE A 63 -3.16 -9.62 -10.40
N ALA A 64 -3.40 -10.11 -9.18
CA ALA A 64 -4.75 -10.50 -8.76
C ALA A 64 -5.70 -9.30 -8.73
N THR A 65 -5.26 -8.16 -8.17
CA THR A 65 -6.10 -6.96 -8.08
C THR A 65 -6.30 -6.24 -9.40
N ARG A 66 -5.34 -6.30 -10.34
CA ARG A 66 -5.44 -5.69 -11.68
C ARG A 66 -6.55 -6.31 -12.53
N LYS A 67 -6.96 -7.55 -12.22
CA LYS A 67 -8.12 -8.19 -12.87
C LYS A 67 -9.44 -7.51 -12.49
N LEU A 68 -9.50 -6.90 -11.30
CA LEU A 68 -10.70 -6.23 -10.78
C LEU A 68 -10.64 -4.72 -11.04
N ILE A 69 -9.47 -4.13 -10.88
CA ILE A 69 -9.23 -2.69 -11.04
C ILE A 69 -8.27 -2.52 -12.21
N PRO A 70 -8.77 -2.29 -13.44
CA PRO A 70 -7.90 -2.08 -14.58
C PRO A 70 -7.05 -0.82 -14.41
N PRO A 71 -5.87 -0.73 -15.06
CA PRO A 71 -5.06 0.47 -15.06
C PRO A 71 -5.86 1.69 -15.54
N LEU A 72 -5.68 2.83 -14.89
CA LEU A 72 -6.34 4.09 -15.25
C LEU A 72 -5.33 4.98 -15.97
N ALA A 73 -5.68 5.46 -17.17
CA ALA A 73 -4.83 6.35 -17.98
C ALA A 73 -3.38 5.86 -18.17
N GLY A 74 -3.19 4.54 -18.35
CA GLY A 74 -1.86 3.94 -18.55
C GLY A 74 -1.02 3.81 -17.26
N VAL A 75 -1.55 4.20 -16.11
CA VAL A 75 -0.92 4.10 -14.80
C VAL A 75 -1.60 3.02 -13.97
N ASP A 76 -0.80 2.19 -13.30
CA ASP A 76 -1.31 1.17 -12.40
C ASP A 76 -1.75 1.78 -11.07
N VAL A 77 -3.05 1.78 -10.82
CA VAL A 77 -3.64 2.34 -9.59
C VAL A 77 -3.70 1.30 -8.46
N THR A 78 -3.48 0.02 -8.77
CA THR A 78 -3.57 -1.05 -7.76
C THR A 78 -2.59 -0.90 -6.60
N PRO A 79 -1.33 -0.44 -6.78
CA PRO A 79 -0.42 -0.15 -5.67
C PRO A 79 -0.96 0.91 -4.70
N VAL A 80 -1.70 1.90 -5.20
CA VAL A 80 -2.28 2.99 -4.40
C VAL A 80 -3.35 2.44 -3.45
N VAL A 81 -4.20 1.56 -3.97
CA VAL A 81 -5.26 0.91 -3.19
C VAL A 81 -4.65 0.07 -2.08
N TRP A 82 -3.61 -0.72 -2.39
CA TRP A 82 -2.90 -1.53 -1.41
C TRP A 82 -2.17 -0.69 -0.36
N PHE A 83 -1.52 0.41 -0.77
CA PHE A 83 -0.91 1.34 0.16
C PHE A 83 -1.92 1.93 1.15
N GLY A 84 -3.09 2.37 0.66
CA GLY A 84 -4.17 2.87 1.50
C GLY A 84 -4.68 1.80 2.48
N LEU A 85 -4.89 0.58 2.00
CA LEU A 85 -5.34 -0.55 2.82
C LEU A 85 -4.32 -0.92 3.91
N LEU A 86 -3.03 -1.01 3.57
CA LEU A 86 -1.98 -1.33 4.55
C LEU A 86 -1.78 -0.23 5.57
N SER A 87 -1.88 1.03 5.16
CA SER A 87 -1.82 2.17 6.08
C SER A 87 -2.97 2.12 7.08
N PHE A 88 -4.17 1.76 6.61
CA PHE A 88 -5.33 1.55 7.47
C PHE A 88 -5.15 0.37 8.43
N LEU A 89 -4.63 -0.77 7.95
CA LEU A 89 -4.34 -1.93 8.80
C LEU A 89 -3.26 -1.62 9.83
N ASN A 90 -2.22 -0.88 9.45
CA ASN A 90 -1.17 -0.45 10.37
C ASN A 90 -1.75 0.42 11.49
N GLU A 91 -2.62 1.37 11.15
CA GLU A 91 -3.28 2.24 12.14
C GLU A 91 -4.16 1.46 13.12
N ILE A 92 -4.96 0.50 12.66
CA ILE A 92 -5.85 -0.28 13.52
C ILE A 92 -5.08 -1.28 14.40
N LEU A 93 -4.07 -1.94 13.82
CA LEU A 93 -3.37 -3.06 14.46
C LEU A 93 -2.20 -2.60 15.33
N VAL A 94 -1.59 -1.47 14.99
CA VAL A 94 -0.31 -0.99 15.57
C VAL A 94 -0.37 0.49 15.96
N GLY A 95 -1.23 1.28 15.31
CA GLY A 95 -1.28 2.72 15.47
C GLY A 95 -1.97 3.22 16.75
N PRO A 96 -1.70 4.47 17.17
CA PRO A 96 -2.43 5.12 18.24
C PRO A 96 -3.89 5.33 17.83
N GLN A 97 -4.80 4.56 18.43
CA GLN A 97 -6.24 4.56 18.12
C GLN A 97 -6.85 5.98 18.16
N GLY A 98 -6.92 6.66 17.00
CA GLY A 98 -7.51 8.01 16.91
C GLY A 98 -7.08 8.87 15.73
N THR A 99 -6.05 8.51 14.96
CA THR A 99 -5.55 9.38 13.87
C THR A 99 -6.31 9.20 12.54
N PHE A 100 -7.10 8.13 12.40
CA PHE A 100 -7.86 7.78 11.19
C PHE A 100 -8.73 8.93 10.64
N LYS A 101 -9.35 9.74 11.51
CA LYS A 101 -10.16 10.92 11.11
C LYS A 101 -9.34 12.03 10.45
N TYR A 102 -8.07 12.18 10.82
CA TYR A 102 -7.16 13.15 10.21
C TYR A 102 -6.64 12.65 8.87
N TYR A 103 -6.32 11.35 8.80
CA TYR A 103 -5.88 10.69 7.57
C TYR A 103 -6.97 10.54 6.52
N GLU A 104 -8.24 10.35 6.89
CA GLU A 104 -9.35 10.34 5.93
C GLU A 104 -9.42 11.64 5.13
N LYS A 105 -9.35 12.79 5.82
CA LYS A 105 -9.33 14.11 5.20
C LYS A 105 -8.07 14.33 4.37
N LEU A 106 -6.90 13.94 4.88
CA LEU A 106 -5.63 14.05 4.17
C LEU A 106 -5.55 13.11 2.96
N PHE A 107 -6.14 11.94 3.00
CA PHE A 107 -6.17 10.98 1.91
C PHE A 107 -7.14 11.43 0.82
N ALA A 108 -8.34 11.91 1.17
CA ALA A 108 -9.27 12.48 0.20
C ALA A 108 -8.66 13.70 -0.52
N VAL A 109 -7.95 14.56 0.22
CA VAL A 109 -7.22 15.71 -0.33
C VAL A 109 -6.02 15.23 -1.16
N LYS A 110 -5.15 14.36 -0.63
CA LYS A 110 -3.98 13.88 -1.37
C LYS A 110 -4.38 13.08 -2.61
N VAL A 111 -5.36 12.20 -2.59
CA VAL A 111 -5.81 11.51 -3.82
C VAL A 111 -6.35 12.51 -4.84
N LYS A 112 -7.09 13.54 -4.42
CA LYS A 112 -7.60 14.56 -5.35
C LYS A 112 -6.50 15.48 -5.93
N TYR A 113 -5.45 15.79 -5.17
CA TYR A 113 -4.40 16.75 -5.56
C TYR A 113 -3.04 16.13 -5.93
N PHE A 114 -2.78 14.88 -5.56
CA PHE A 114 -1.59 14.07 -5.93
C PHE A 114 -1.81 13.33 -7.25
N PHE A 115 -3.06 13.21 -7.71
CA PHE A 115 -3.40 12.76 -9.06
C PHE A 115 -3.83 13.92 -9.98
N PRO A 116 -3.02 14.96 -10.21
CA PRO A 116 -3.27 15.82 -11.35
C PRO A 116 -2.76 15.09 -12.60
N PHE A 117 -3.48 14.04 -13.01
CA PHE A 117 -3.21 13.30 -14.25
C PHE A 117 -3.05 14.24 -15.46
N ASN A 118 -3.69 15.41 -15.41
CA ASN A 118 -3.70 16.38 -16.49
C ASN A 118 -2.49 17.34 -16.50
N LEU A 119 -1.77 17.53 -15.38
CA LEU A 119 -0.65 18.50 -15.32
C LEU A 119 0.73 17.87 -15.56
N LEU A 120 0.89 16.56 -15.27
CA LEU A 120 2.15 15.85 -15.51
C LEU A 120 2.31 15.39 -16.98
N TRP A 121 1.21 15.31 -17.73
CA TRP A 121 1.19 14.94 -19.15
C TRP A 121 1.08 16.13 -20.11
N ALA A 122 0.75 17.34 -19.63
CA ALA A 122 0.64 18.54 -20.47
C ALA A 122 1.99 19.21 -20.83
N GLY A 123 3.11 18.53 -20.55
CA GLY A 123 4.46 19.01 -20.87
C GLY A 123 5.38 17.90 -21.39
N ILE A 124 4.80 16.80 -21.88
CA ILE A 124 5.51 15.72 -22.55
C ILE A 124 4.89 15.58 -23.94
N ASP A 125 5.13 16.62 -24.73
CA ASP A 125 5.01 16.66 -26.18
C ASP A 125 6.36 17.13 -26.73
#